data_AF-A0A7S2L8C9-F1
#
_entry.id   AF-A0A7S2L8C9-F1
#
_cell.length_a   1.000
_cell.length_b   1.000
_cell.length_c   1.000
_cell.angle_alpha   90.00
_cell.angle_beta   90.00
_cell.angle_gamma   90.00
#
_symmetry.space_group_name_H-M   'P 1'
#
loop_
_entity.id
_entity.type
_entity.pdbx_description
1 polymer ?
#
loop_
_entity_poly.entity_id
_entity_poly.type
_entity_poly.pdbx_seq_one_letter_code
_entity_poly.pdbx_strand_id
1 'polypeptide(L)'
;LGSVVLALADAYRQFRANPIAYMTIPLVAACVGYGTNWVGVKMIFYPINFWGIQIRRWPEQPLGLIGWQGIVPCKVQKMSRRLVDIVTTKLLSLREAFAKLDPDRLAELLEPQVAEAIEKDASWGEAWIMVVRPRLRVVLRSVVVKMQQDIEQILDLRQVVTSAFMRDKVLLGELFQKAGRKELKFLVDSGFGFGFFLGIFQMFLWIIMPNDWVLPVGGALVGYITNWVAIKLIFDPVEPTPVGPFVMQGLFEKRQPEVSEDFSEFLAARVLTSPRLIEEIVFGGLRDNFDSIVRKEVPAFVDGSVVDAAVGAFGKLAQEDDSHALHAYVNERLGLQATLTERLRALSSAEFENLLHPVFEEDEVILIIAGGVLGAAAGAVQMFFGWSE
;
A
#
# COMPACT_ATOMS: atom_id res chain seq x y z
N LEU A 1 27.17 -24.57 41.44
CA LEU A 1 27.47 -25.84 40.73
C LEU A 1 26.64 -27.00 41.29
N GLY A 2 26.68 -27.31 42.59
CA GLY A 2 25.87 -28.39 43.18
C GLY A 2 24.34 -28.23 43.03
N SER A 3 23.81 -27.01 43.18
CA SER A 3 22.37 -26.71 43.00
C SER A 3 21.87 -26.88 41.56
N VAL A 4 22.69 -26.51 40.57
CA VAL A 4 22.36 -26.65 39.14
C VAL A 4 22.40 -28.11 38.72
N VAL A 5 23.36 -28.89 39.23
CA VAL A 5 23.47 -30.33 38.94
C VAL A 5 22.29 -31.11 39.56
N LEU A 6 21.87 -30.76 40.78
CA LEU A 6 20.66 -31.31 41.40
C LEU A 6 19.40 -30.94 40.62
N ALA A 7 19.24 -29.67 40.24
CA ALA A 7 18.12 -29.22 39.41
C ALA A 7 18.07 -29.94 38.06
N LEU A 8 19.21 -30.14 37.39
CA LEU A 8 19.28 -30.90 36.13
C LEU A 8 18.93 -32.38 36.31
N ALA A 9 19.32 -33.01 37.43
CA ALA A 9 18.98 -34.39 37.73
C ALA A 9 17.48 -34.58 38.08
N ASP A 10 16.90 -33.63 38.80
CA ASP A 10 15.46 -33.60 39.09
C ASP A 10 14.65 -33.37 37.83
N ALA A 11 15.10 -32.45 36.98
CA ALA A 11 14.44 -32.15 35.74
C ALA A 11 14.54 -33.30 34.71
N TYR A 12 15.66 -34.03 34.69
CA TYR A 12 15.78 -35.26 33.91
C TYR A 12 14.78 -36.34 34.38
N ARG A 13 14.54 -36.45 35.70
CA ARG A 13 13.51 -37.35 36.24
C ARG A 13 12.11 -36.94 35.84
N GLN A 14 11.77 -35.65 35.91
CA GLN A 14 10.46 -35.12 35.52
C GLN A 14 10.21 -35.26 34.01
N PHE A 15 11.21 -34.97 33.18
CA PHE A 15 11.14 -35.18 31.73
C PHE A 15 10.86 -36.65 31.39
N ARG A 16 11.54 -37.58 32.08
CA ARG A 16 11.32 -39.02 31.87
C ARG A 16 9.96 -39.51 32.34
N ALA A 17 9.38 -38.85 33.35
CA ALA A 17 8.04 -39.17 33.86
C ALA A 17 6.95 -38.75 32.87
N ASN A 18 7.07 -37.57 32.24
CA ASN A 18 6.07 -37.03 31.32
C ASN A 18 6.68 -36.53 30.00
N PRO A 19 7.30 -37.40 29.18
CA PRO A 19 8.06 -36.95 27.99
C PRO A 19 7.17 -36.26 26.95
N ILE A 20 5.91 -36.69 26.82
CA ILE A 20 4.92 -36.10 25.90
C ILE A 20 4.58 -34.67 26.31
N ALA A 21 4.59 -34.38 27.62
CA ALA A 21 4.33 -33.03 28.12
C ALA A 21 5.42 -32.07 27.63
N TYR A 22 6.66 -32.33 28.03
CA TYR A 22 7.78 -31.45 27.69
C TYR A 22 8.01 -31.33 26.19
N MET A 23 7.86 -32.41 25.42
CA MET A 23 8.05 -32.38 23.96
C MET A 23 6.96 -31.61 23.20
N THR A 24 5.78 -31.37 23.80
CA THR A 24 4.75 -30.56 23.15
C THR A 24 4.94 -29.05 23.40
N ILE A 25 5.76 -28.63 24.38
CA ILE A 25 6.05 -27.20 24.63
C ILE A 25 6.56 -26.49 23.37
N PRO A 26 7.61 -26.97 22.68
CA PRO A 26 8.09 -26.31 21.47
C PRO A 26 7.06 -26.31 20.34
N LEU A 27 6.26 -27.36 20.22
CA LEU A 27 5.23 -27.46 19.19
C LEU A 27 4.09 -26.45 19.43
N VAL A 28 3.63 -26.34 20.68
CA VAL A 28 2.61 -25.35 21.03
C VAL A 28 3.17 -23.94 20.87
N ALA A 29 4.40 -23.68 21.31
CA ALA A 29 5.07 -22.40 21.10
C ALA A 29 5.19 -22.04 19.60
N ALA A 30 5.45 -23.01 18.73
CA ALA A 30 5.46 -22.83 17.28
C ALA A 30 4.07 -22.45 16.73
N CYS A 31 3.02 -23.17 17.14
CA CYS A 31 1.64 -22.86 16.76
C CYS A 31 1.20 -21.47 17.26
N VAL A 32 1.57 -21.13 18.50
CA VAL A 32 1.32 -19.81 19.09
C VAL A 32 2.05 -18.74 18.30
N GLY A 33 3.36 -18.91 18.03
CA GLY A 33 4.15 -17.95 17.26
C GLY A 33 3.58 -17.71 15.85
N TYR A 34 3.16 -18.77 15.16
CA TYR A 34 2.44 -18.64 13.88
C TYR A 34 1.13 -17.86 14.04
N GLY A 35 0.33 -18.22 15.05
CA GLY A 35 -0.96 -17.58 15.33
C GLY A 35 -0.82 -16.10 15.71
N THR A 36 0.13 -15.74 16.56
CA THR A 36 0.37 -14.35 16.96
C THR A 36 0.84 -13.50 15.79
N ASN A 37 1.75 -14.02 14.95
CA ASN A 37 2.21 -13.31 13.76
C ASN A 37 1.09 -13.14 12.73
N TRP A 38 0.25 -14.17 12.54
CA TRP A 38 -0.94 -14.08 11.70
C TRP A 38 -1.93 -13.01 12.18
N VAL A 39 -2.20 -12.95 13.48
CA VAL A 39 -3.01 -11.89 14.09
C VAL A 39 -2.35 -10.53 13.91
N GLY A 40 -1.04 -10.42 14.10
CA GLY A 40 -0.28 -9.19 13.87
C GLY A 40 -0.43 -8.66 12.45
N VAL A 41 -0.25 -9.52 11.44
CA VAL A 41 -0.48 -9.15 10.03
C VAL A 41 -1.92 -8.73 9.78
N LYS A 42 -2.91 -9.40 10.39
CA LYS A 42 -4.32 -8.98 10.29
C LYS A 42 -4.57 -7.63 10.95
N MET A 43 -3.94 -7.33 12.08
CA MET A 43 -4.06 -6.06 12.80
C MET A 43 -3.50 -4.87 12.02
N ILE A 44 -2.58 -5.10 11.07
CA ILE A 44 -2.08 -4.04 10.17
C ILE A 44 -3.19 -3.53 9.23
N PHE A 45 -3.96 -4.44 8.64
CA PHE A 45 -4.91 -4.11 7.58
C PHE A 45 -6.37 -4.05 8.02
N TYR A 46 -6.72 -4.72 9.13
CA TYR A 46 -8.09 -4.89 9.58
C TYR A 46 -8.27 -4.58 11.06
N PRO A 47 -9.47 -4.13 11.46
CA PRO A 47 -10.62 -3.80 10.60
C PRO A 47 -10.45 -2.45 9.90
N ILE A 48 -11.08 -2.28 8.72
CA ILE A 48 -10.99 -1.05 7.92
C ILE A 48 -11.58 0.13 8.68
N ASN A 49 -12.73 -0.08 9.32
CA ASN A 49 -13.36 0.87 10.23
C ASN A 49 -13.08 0.47 11.67
N PHE A 50 -13.02 1.46 12.56
CA PHE A 50 -12.82 1.21 13.99
C PHE A 50 -13.90 0.28 14.53
N TRP A 51 -13.48 -0.78 15.22
CA TRP A 51 -14.35 -1.75 15.86
C TRP A 51 -14.20 -1.64 17.38
N GLY A 52 -15.30 -1.39 18.10
CA GLY A 52 -15.31 -1.25 19.56
C GLY A 52 -16.25 -0.14 20.03
N ILE A 53 -16.12 0.26 21.31
CA ILE A 53 -16.94 1.32 21.92
C ILE A 53 -16.20 2.64 21.79
N GLN A 54 -16.82 3.63 21.13
CA GLN A 54 -16.25 4.94 20.86
C GLN A 54 -16.26 5.87 22.08
N ILE A 55 -15.70 5.44 23.21
CA ILE A 55 -15.63 6.27 24.43
C ILE A 55 -14.57 7.36 24.28
N ARG A 56 -13.37 6.99 23.83
CA ARG A 56 -12.27 7.91 23.54
C ARG A 56 -11.38 7.32 22.46
N ARG A 57 -11.14 8.12 21.43
CA ARG A 57 -10.27 7.78 20.30
C ARG A 57 -9.31 8.94 20.07
N TRP A 58 -8.05 8.61 19.79
CA TRP A 58 -7.05 9.59 19.40
C TRP A 58 -6.92 9.63 17.87
N PRO A 59 -6.69 10.81 17.27
CA PRO A 59 -6.43 10.92 15.84
C PRO A 59 -5.21 10.08 15.45
N GLU A 60 -5.28 9.39 14.30
CA GLU A 60 -4.18 8.60 13.73
C GLU A 60 -3.62 7.48 14.65
N GLN A 61 -4.36 7.07 15.69
CA GLN A 61 -3.98 5.93 16.54
C GLN A 61 -4.92 4.73 16.29
N PRO A 62 -4.37 3.52 16.07
CA PRO A 62 -5.18 2.31 15.86
C PRO A 62 -5.93 1.87 17.13
N LEU A 63 -5.36 2.16 18.30
CA LEU A 63 -5.91 1.82 19.61
C LEU A 63 -6.94 2.86 20.07
N GLY A 64 -8.12 2.39 20.48
CA GLY A 64 -9.04 3.15 21.34
C GLY A 64 -8.99 2.65 22.78
N LEU A 65 -9.71 3.30 23.70
CA LEU A 65 -9.88 2.77 25.06
C LEU A 65 -10.48 1.35 25.05
N ILE A 66 -11.48 1.13 24.19
CA ILE A 66 -12.12 -0.17 23.98
C ILE A 66 -12.36 -0.31 22.48
N GLY A 67 -11.38 -0.86 21.77
CA GLY A 67 -11.51 -1.14 20.35
C GLY A 67 -10.20 -1.04 19.57
N TRP A 68 -10.27 -1.48 18.33
CA TRP A 68 -9.14 -1.56 17.42
C TRP A 68 -9.55 -1.12 16.01
N GLN A 69 -8.64 -0.47 15.31
CA GLN A 69 -8.69 -0.25 13.88
C GLN A 69 -7.37 -0.70 13.27
N GLY A 70 -7.42 -1.24 12.04
CA GLY A 70 -6.22 -1.54 11.29
C GLY A 70 -5.29 -0.32 11.18
N ILE A 71 -3.99 -0.54 11.35
CA ILE A 71 -2.96 0.51 11.29
C ILE A 71 -3.05 1.31 9.98
N VAL A 72 -3.04 0.61 8.84
CA VAL A 72 -3.08 1.23 7.50
C VAL A 72 -4.37 2.04 7.29
N PRO A 73 -5.58 1.49 7.52
CA PRO A 73 -6.83 2.25 7.46
C PRO A 73 -6.93 3.46 8.41
N CYS A 74 -6.24 3.42 9.55
CA CYS A 74 -6.26 4.50 10.53
C CYS A 74 -5.38 5.69 10.10
N LYS A 75 -4.25 5.42 9.44
CA LYS A 75 -3.23 6.42 9.08
C LYS A 75 -3.19 6.77 7.58
N VAL A 76 -4.24 6.45 6.82
CA VAL A 76 -4.31 6.65 5.35
C VAL A 76 -3.86 8.05 4.92
N GLN A 77 -4.25 9.12 5.64
CA GLN A 77 -3.90 10.49 5.26
C GLN A 77 -2.39 10.78 5.35
N LYS A 78 -1.74 10.35 6.43
CA LYS A 78 -0.30 10.54 6.61
C LYS A 78 0.51 9.69 5.63
N MET A 79 0.06 8.46 5.42
CA MET A 79 0.69 7.51 4.50
C MET A 79 0.55 7.93 3.05
N SER A 80 -0.64 8.36 2.63
CA SER A 80 -0.90 8.81 1.26
C SER A 80 -0.03 10.01 0.93
N ARG A 81 0.09 11.00 1.83
CA ARG A 81 0.97 12.17 1.62
C ARG A 81 2.42 11.78 1.31
N ARG A 82 3.02 10.88 2.11
CA ARG A 82 4.40 10.42 1.87
C ARG A 82 4.53 9.70 0.53
N LEU A 83 3.59 8.81 0.22
CA LEU A 83 3.60 8.08 -1.05
C LEU A 83 3.44 9.04 -2.24
N VAL A 84 2.54 10.01 -2.13
CA VAL A 84 2.31 11.05 -3.14
C VAL A 84 3.57 11.88 -3.35
N ASP A 85 4.24 12.30 -2.27
CA ASP A 85 5.48 13.06 -2.36
C ASP A 85 6.52 12.28 -3.17
N ILE A 86 6.68 10.99 -2.92
CA ILE A 86 7.70 10.20 -3.62
C ILE A 86 7.31 9.97 -5.08
N VAL A 87 6.04 9.61 -5.34
CA VAL A 87 5.54 9.41 -6.72
C VAL A 87 5.71 10.68 -7.56
N THR A 88 5.37 11.84 -7.00
CA THR A 88 5.38 13.12 -7.72
C THR A 88 6.76 13.75 -7.85
N THR A 89 7.67 13.51 -6.90
CA THR A 89 9.01 14.14 -6.91
C THR A 89 10.09 13.27 -7.55
N LYS A 90 9.99 11.93 -7.44
CA LYS A 90 11.07 11.01 -7.86
C LYS A 90 10.68 10.06 -8.97
N LEU A 91 9.41 9.69 -9.08
CA LEU A 91 9.01 8.58 -9.95
C LEU A 91 8.35 9.00 -11.25
N LEU A 92 7.56 10.08 -11.26
CA LEU A 92 6.81 10.51 -12.44
C LEU A 92 7.07 11.96 -12.81
N SER A 93 7.28 12.19 -14.11
CA SER A 93 7.20 13.52 -14.72
C SER A 93 5.98 13.58 -15.63
N LEU A 94 5.07 14.52 -15.37
CA LEU A 94 3.88 14.74 -16.20
C LEU A 94 4.28 15.08 -17.64
N ARG A 95 5.27 15.96 -17.80
CA ARG A 95 5.77 16.38 -19.11
C ARG A 95 6.33 15.19 -19.91
N GLU A 96 7.13 14.34 -19.29
CA GLU A 96 7.67 13.14 -19.95
C GLU A 96 6.56 12.15 -20.34
N ALA A 97 5.60 11.91 -19.44
CA ALA A 97 4.51 10.96 -19.68
C ALA A 97 3.59 11.45 -20.81
N PHE A 98 3.13 12.69 -20.76
CA PHE A 98 2.19 13.24 -21.74
C PHE A 98 2.84 13.54 -23.10
N ALA A 99 4.15 13.75 -23.16
CA ALA A 99 4.89 13.89 -24.42
C ALA A 99 4.84 12.63 -25.31
N LYS A 100 4.54 11.46 -24.74
CA LYS A 100 4.39 10.19 -25.48
C LYS A 100 3.07 10.09 -26.26
N LEU A 101 2.12 10.98 -25.98
CA LEU A 101 0.82 10.98 -26.65
C LEU A 101 0.93 11.61 -28.03
N ASP A 102 0.45 10.93 -29.07
CA ASP A 102 0.29 11.51 -30.41
C ASP A 102 -0.94 12.46 -30.43
N PRO A 103 -0.74 13.77 -30.71
CA PRO A 103 -1.83 14.75 -30.77
C PRO A 103 -2.83 14.47 -31.89
N ASP A 104 -2.38 13.98 -33.04
CA ASP A 104 -3.22 13.71 -34.20
C ASP A 104 -4.14 12.51 -33.95
N ARG A 105 -3.65 11.54 -33.19
CA ARG A 105 -4.43 10.37 -32.77
C ARG A 105 -5.42 10.70 -31.65
N LEU A 106 -5.00 11.49 -30.65
CA LEU A 106 -5.94 11.94 -29.60
C LEU A 106 -7.07 12.78 -30.16
N ALA A 107 -6.75 13.72 -31.06
CA ALA A 107 -7.77 14.54 -31.70
C ALA A 107 -8.79 13.70 -32.49
N GLU A 108 -8.35 12.60 -33.12
CA GLU A 108 -9.24 11.65 -33.80
C GLU A 108 -10.18 10.92 -32.84
N LEU A 109 -9.69 10.51 -31.68
CA LEU A 109 -10.48 9.79 -30.67
C LEU A 109 -11.44 10.72 -29.92
N LEU A 110 -11.09 12.00 -29.77
CA LEU A 110 -11.90 13.02 -29.12
C LEU A 110 -12.98 13.60 -30.04
N GLU A 111 -12.72 13.69 -31.35
CA GLU A 111 -13.62 14.36 -32.31
C GLU A 111 -15.07 13.88 -32.27
N PRO A 112 -15.38 12.57 -32.25
CA PRO A 112 -16.77 12.10 -32.23
C PRO A 112 -17.54 12.57 -31.00
N GLN A 113 -16.93 12.48 -29.81
CA GLN A 113 -17.59 12.85 -28.57
C GLN A 113 -17.76 14.37 -28.43
N VAL A 114 -16.75 15.14 -28.84
CA VAL A 114 -16.83 16.60 -28.84
C VAL A 114 -17.86 17.07 -29.87
N ALA A 115 -17.89 16.46 -31.05
CA ALA A 115 -18.88 16.76 -32.08
C ALA A 115 -20.31 16.51 -31.59
N GLU A 116 -20.55 15.35 -30.97
CA GLU A 116 -21.85 14.98 -30.42
C GLU A 116 -22.26 15.92 -29.27
N ALA A 117 -21.33 16.29 -28.39
CA ALA A 117 -21.60 17.24 -27.32
C ALA A 117 -21.95 18.63 -27.86
N ILE A 118 -21.24 19.11 -28.89
CA ILE A 118 -21.57 20.39 -29.54
C ILE A 118 -22.96 20.33 -30.16
N GLU A 119 -23.30 19.25 -30.85
CA GLU A 119 -24.60 19.10 -31.50
C GLU A 119 -25.77 19.09 -30.49
N LYS A 120 -25.58 18.44 -29.34
CA LYS A 120 -26.63 18.25 -28.32
C LYS A 120 -26.72 19.36 -27.27
N ASP A 121 -25.57 19.84 -26.80
CA ASP A 121 -25.50 20.69 -25.61
C ASP A 121 -25.29 22.18 -25.93
N ALA A 122 -24.81 22.53 -27.14
CA ALA A 122 -24.60 23.93 -27.52
C ALA A 122 -25.90 24.59 -28.04
N SER A 123 -26.00 25.91 -27.85
CA SER A 123 -27.09 26.69 -28.42
C SER A 123 -26.96 26.73 -29.94
N TRP A 124 -27.99 26.30 -30.67
CA TRP A 124 -27.93 26.11 -32.13
C TRP A 124 -26.90 25.05 -32.56
N GLY A 125 -26.71 24.01 -31.75
CA GLY A 125 -25.71 22.95 -31.95
C GLY A 125 -25.70 22.33 -33.35
N GLU A 126 -26.86 22.00 -33.92
CA GLU A 126 -26.97 21.46 -35.29
C GLU A 126 -26.38 22.40 -36.36
N ALA A 127 -26.52 23.72 -36.20
CA ALA A 127 -25.94 24.68 -37.13
C ALA A 127 -24.42 24.83 -36.89
N TRP A 128 -24.00 24.88 -35.63
CA TRP A 128 -22.59 24.99 -35.27
C TRP A 128 -21.77 23.80 -35.71
N ILE A 129 -22.29 22.58 -35.59
CA ILE A 129 -21.54 21.39 -35.97
C ILE A 129 -21.25 21.39 -37.48
N MET A 130 -22.16 21.87 -38.33
CA MET A 130 -21.89 22.02 -39.77
C MET A 130 -20.72 22.97 -40.06
N VAL A 131 -20.56 24.02 -39.24
CA VAL A 131 -19.51 25.04 -39.38
C VAL A 131 -18.17 24.54 -38.81
N VAL A 132 -18.20 23.91 -37.63
CA VAL A 132 -17.01 23.58 -36.85
C VAL A 132 -16.44 22.22 -37.22
N ARG A 133 -17.27 21.22 -37.53
CA ARG A 133 -16.82 19.83 -37.79
C ARG A 133 -15.69 19.70 -38.82
N PRO A 134 -15.67 20.41 -39.96
CA PRO A 134 -14.56 20.32 -40.92
C PRO A 134 -13.19 20.71 -40.35
N ARG A 135 -13.17 21.55 -39.30
CA ARG A 135 -11.94 22.03 -38.63
C ARG A 135 -11.78 21.47 -37.21
N LEU A 136 -12.77 20.75 -36.69
CA LEU A 136 -12.81 20.30 -35.30
C LEU A 136 -11.57 19.48 -34.94
N ARG A 137 -11.18 18.52 -35.79
CA ARG A 137 -9.96 17.72 -35.58
C ARG A 137 -8.69 18.58 -35.50
N VAL A 138 -8.58 19.63 -36.32
CA VAL A 138 -7.42 20.54 -36.32
C VAL A 138 -7.38 21.37 -35.04
N VAL A 139 -8.54 21.88 -34.59
CA VAL A 139 -8.65 22.62 -33.33
C VAL A 139 -8.34 21.72 -32.14
N LEU A 140 -8.91 20.52 -32.08
CA LEU A 140 -8.65 19.54 -31.03
C LEU A 140 -7.17 19.15 -30.97
N ARG A 141 -6.52 18.98 -32.13
CA ARG A 141 -5.08 18.75 -32.18
C ARG A 141 -4.31 19.90 -31.53
N SER A 142 -4.65 21.16 -31.84
CA SER A 142 -4.01 22.31 -31.20
C SER A 142 -4.24 22.35 -29.69
N VAL A 143 -5.47 22.06 -29.24
CA VAL A 143 -5.81 21.94 -27.81
C VAL A 143 -4.94 20.87 -27.16
N VAL A 144 -4.82 19.68 -27.74
CA VAL A 144 -3.98 18.59 -27.20
C VAL A 144 -2.51 19.01 -27.13
N VAL A 145 -1.97 19.65 -28.18
CA VAL A 145 -0.58 20.15 -28.17
C VAL A 145 -0.36 21.17 -27.04
N LYS A 146 -1.32 22.07 -26.81
CA LYS A 146 -1.25 23.02 -25.69
C LYS A 146 -1.36 22.35 -24.34
N MET A 147 -2.28 21.40 -24.18
CA MET A 147 -2.39 20.59 -22.97
C MET A 147 -1.08 19.86 -22.65
N GLN A 148 -0.37 19.33 -23.66
CA GLN A 148 0.94 18.71 -23.45
C GLN A 148 2.02 19.72 -23.03
N GLN A 149 2.00 20.93 -23.58
CA GLN A 149 2.95 21.99 -23.25
C GLN A 149 2.76 22.49 -21.81
N ASP A 150 1.50 22.66 -21.40
CA ASP A 150 1.11 23.27 -20.13
C ASP A 150 0.52 22.25 -19.14
N ILE A 151 0.89 20.97 -19.26
CA ILE A 151 0.28 19.88 -18.47
C ILE A 151 0.36 20.10 -16.96
N GLU A 152 1.49 20.64 -16.47
CA GLU A 152 1.71 20.94 -15.05
C GLU A 152 0.83 22.09 -14.53
N GLN A 153 0.25 22.90 -15.42
CA GLN A 153 -0.68 23.97 -15.07
C GLN A 153 -2.14 23.53 -15.07
N ILE A 154 -2.46 22.36 -15.64
CA ILE A 154 -3.84 21.85 -15.75
C ILE A 154 -4.08 20.55 -14.98
N LEU A 155 -3.03 19.82 -14.61
CA LEU A 155 -3.13 18.53 -13.91
C LEU A 155 -2.30 18.55 -12.62
N ASP A 156 -2.98 18.44 -11.48
CA ASP A 156 -2.32 18.23 -10.20
C ASP A 156 -2.24 16.72 -9.87
N LEU A 157 -1.09 16.13 -10.17
CA LEU A 157 -0.84 14.71 -9.89
C LEU A 157 -0.92 14.38 -8.39
N ARG A 158 -0.55 15.33 -7.51
CA ARG A 158 -0.64 15.14 -6.06
C ARG A 158 -2.10 15.00 -5.65
N GLN A 159 -2.99 15.79 -6.25
CA GLN A 159 -4.42 15.71 -6.01
C GLN A 159 -5.02 14.39 -6.52
N VAL A 160 -4.64 13.91 -7.72
CA VAL A 160 -5.10 12.60 -8.26
C VAL A 160 -4.79 11.45 -7.30
N VAL A 161 -3.54 11.38 -6.84
CA VAL A 161 -3.10 10.27 -5.97
C VAL A 161 -3.72 10.41 -4.58
N THR A 162 -3.80 11.63 -4.04
CA THR A 162 -4.39 11.86 -2.71
C THR A 162 -5.88 11.55 -2.71
N SER A 163 -6.64 12.02 -3.70
CA SER A 163 -8.08 11.80 -3.80
C SER A 163 -8.41 10.31 -3.94
N ALA A 164 -7.61 9.55 -4.71
CA ALA A 164 -7.73 8.11 -4.84
C ALA A 164 -7.69 7.38 -3.50
N PHE A 165 -6.66 7.62 -2.68
CA PHE A 165 -6.51 6.94 -1.38
C PHE A 165 -7.47 7.46 -0.30
N MET A 166 -7.86 8.74 -0.38
CA MET A 166 -8.81 9.32 0.58
C MET A 166 -10.25 8.88 0.32
N ARG A 167 -10.63 8.70 -0.96
CA ARG A 167 -11.95 8.19 -1.36
C ARG A 167 -12.12 6.72 -1.02
N ASP A 168 -11.06 5.93 -1.18
CA ASP A 168 -11.06 4.51 -0.81
C ASP A 168 -9.82 4.14 0.01
N LYS A 169 -10.03 4.05 1.33
CA LYS A 169 -9.02 3.64 2.32
C LYS A 169 -8.53 2.21 2.10
N VAL A 170 -9.30 1.39 1.39
CA VAL A 170 -8.96 -0.01 1.10
C VAL A 170 -7.84 -0.08 0.07
N LEU A 171 -7.82 0.83 -0.91
CA LEU A 171 -6.80 0.84 -1.97
C LEU A 171 -5.38 0.89 -1.42
N LEU A 172 -5.15 1.68 -0.37
CA LEU A 172 -3.84 1.76 0.25
C LEU A 172 -3.46 0.40 0.88
N GLY A 173 -4.37 -0.20 1.63
CA GLY A 173 -4.17 -1.52 2.22
C GLY A 173 -3.94 -2.62 1.17
N GLU A 174 -4.63 -2.56 0.03
CA GLU A 174 -4.43 -3.49 -1.08
C GLU A 174 -3.07 -3.31 -1.76
N LEU A 175 -2.62 -2.07 -1.96
CA LEU A 175 -1.29 -1.77 -2.49
C LEU A 175 -0.20 -2.41 -1.63
N PHE A 176 -0.25 -2.21 -0.31
CA PHE A 176 0.71 -2.81 0.63
C PHE A 176 0.62 -4.34 0.67
N GLN A 177 -0.59 -4.91 0.66
CA GLN A 177 -0.76 -6.37 0.63
C GLN A 177 -0.29 -7.00 -0.67
N LYS A 178 -0.42 -6.30 -1.80
CA LYS A 178 0.09 -6.77 -3.09
C LYS A 178 1.61 -6.68 -3.11
N ALA A 179 2.17 -5.50 -2.83
CA ALA A 179 3.62 -5.25 -2.84
C ALA A 179 4.38 -6.14 -1.82
N GLY A 180 3.86 -6.27 -0.60
CA GLY A 180 4.48 -7.02 0.49
C GLY A 180 4.01 -8.46 0.63
N ARG A 181 3.35 -9.05 -0.38
CA ARG A 181 2.68 -10.37 -0.23
C ARG A 181 3.61 -11.46 0.30
N LYS A 182 4.84 -11.54 -0.22
CA LYS A 182 5.80 -12.58 0.20
C LYS A 182 6.38 -12.28 1.59
N GLU A 183 6.61 -11.01 1.92
CA GLU A 183 7.12 -10.57 3.23
C GLU A 183 6.09 -10.80 4.32
N LEU A 184 4.84 -10.44 4.08
CA LEU A 184 3.73 -10.71 5.01
C LEU A 184 3.55 -12.22 5.22
N LYS A 185 3.68 -13.03 4.16
CA LYS A 185 3.66 -14.49 4.28
C LYS A 185 4.86 -15.01 5.07
N PHE A 186 6.06 -14.49 4.82
CA PHE A 186 7.26 -14.84 5.57
C PHE A 186 7.13 -14.46 7.06
N LEU A 187 6.55 -13.30 7.38
CA LEU A 187 6.30 -12.86 8.74
C LEU A 187 5.45 -13.90 9.50
N VAL A 188 4.39 -14.41 8.87
CA VAL A 188 3.53 -15.44 9.45
C VAL A 188 4.23 -16.80 9.52
N ASP A 189 4.81 -17.28 8.41
CA ASP A 189 5.40 -18.61 8.31
C ASP A 189 6.65 -18.76 9.22
N SER A 190 7.48 -17.72 9.31
CA SER A 190 8.66 -17.70 10.19
C SER A 190 8.29 -17.72 11.67
N GLY A 191 7.08 -17.27 12.03
CA GLY A 191 6.54 -17.34 13.39
C GLY A 191 6.50 -18.77 13.93
N PHE A 192 6.26 -19.77 13.08
CA PHE A 192 6.34 -21.17 13.46
C PHE A 192 7.77 -21.59 13.82
N GLY A 193 8.75 -21.26 12.96
CA GLY A 193 10.15 -21.64 13.16
C GLY A 193 10.78 -20.98 14.39
N PHE A 194 10.60 -19.66 14.54
CA PHE A 194 11.08 -18.93 15.71
C PHE A 194 10.35 -19.35 16.99
N GLY A 195 9.04 -19.53 16.93
CA GLY A 195 8.25 -20.02 18.06
C GLY A 195 8.71 -21.41 18.51
N PHE A 196 9.03 -22.31 17.58
CA PHE A 196 9.60 -23.62 17.89
C PHE A 196 10.96 -23.52 18.58
N PHE A 197 11.89 -22.75 18.02
CA PHE A 197 13.23 -22.60 18.58
C PHE A 197 13.23 -21.94 19.96
N LEU A 198 12.48 -20.86 20.12
CA LEU A 198 12.31 -20.21 21.42
C LEU A 198 11.53 -21.09 22.40
N GLY A 199 10.61 -21.93 21.91
CA GLY A 199 9.91 -22.93 22.69
C GLY A 199 10.82 -24.03 23.26
N ILE A 200 11.89 -24.41 22.54
CA ILE A 200 12.94 -25.29 23.08
C ILE A 200 13.64 -24.60 24.26
N PHE A 201 13.97 -23.32 24.13
CA PHE A 201 14.56 -22.55 25.22
C PHE A 201 13.62 -22.41 26.42
N GLN A 202 12.33 -22.16 26.17
CA GLN A 202 11.29 -22.14 27.20
C GLN A 202 11.16 -23.50 27.91
N MET A 203 11.22 -24.62 27.18
CA MET A 203 11.21 -25.96 27.75
C MET A 203 12.41 -26.16 28.69
N PHE A 204 13.63 -25.76 28.30
CA PHE A 204 14.81 -25.83 29.16
C PHE A 204 14.69 -24.94 30.41
N LEU A 205 14.13 -23.73 30.27
CA LEU A 205 13.89 -22.85 31.42
C LEU A 205 12.90 -23.44 32.41
N TRP A 206 11.82 -24.05 31.92
CA TRP A 206 10.80 -24.68 32.77
C TRP A 206 11.33 -25.92 33.48
N ILE A 207 12.18 -26.70 32.81
CA ILE A 207 12.95 -27.81 33.39
C ILE A 207 13.79 -27.35 34.59
N ILE A 208 14.45 -26.19 34.51
CA ILE A 208 15.30 -25.67 35.59
C ILE A 208 14.49 -24.97 36.69
N MET A 209 13.37 -24.34 36.32
CA MET A 209 12.48 -23.59 37.22
C MET A 209 11.01 -23.96 36.93
N PRO A 210 10.49 -25.04 37.53
CA PRO A 210 9.12 -25.50 37.32
C PRO A 210 8.15 -24.66 38.15
N ASN A 211 7.96 -23.41 37.74
CA ASN A 211 6.96 -22.50 38.30
C ASN A 211 5.91 -22.17 37.25
N ASP A 212 4.64 -22.10 37.64
CA ASP A 212 3.54 -21.93 36.69
C ASP A 212 3.59 -20.61 35.90
N TRP A 213 4.09 -19.54 36.54
CA TRP A 213 4.24 -18.23 35.90
C TRP A 213 5.28 -18.21 34.77
N VAL A 214 6.16 -19.21 34.69
CA VAL A 214 7.16 -19.32 33.62
C VAL A 214 6.51 -19.55 32.26
N LEU A 215 5.33 -20.18 32.21
CA LEU A 215 4.62 -20.41 30.95
C LEU A 215 4.00 -19.11 30.37
N PRO A 216 3.22 -18.31 31.12
CA PRO A 216 2.77 -16.99 30.65
C PRO A 216 3.91 -16.03 30.33
N VAL A 217 4.92 -15.92 31.19
CA VAL A 217 6.06 -15.01 30.95
C VAL A 217 6.91 -15.48 29.79
N GLY A 218 7.17 -16.80 29.69
CA GLY A 218 7.86 -17.42 28.57
C GLY A 218 7.11 -17.18 27.26
N GLY A 219 5.81 -17.44 27.22
CA GLY A 219 4.96 -17.17 26.07
C GLY A 219 4.99 -15.69 25.66
N ALA A 220 4.97 -14.77 26.63
CA ALA A 220 5.09 -13.33 26.36
C ALA A 220 6.43 -12.97 25.72
N LEU A 221 7.53 -13.49 26.25
CA LEU A 221 8.87 -13.28 25.71
C LEU A 221 9.03 -13.90 24.32
N VAL A 222 8.52 -15.12 24.12
CA VAL A 222 8.53 -15.80 22.82
C VAL A 222 7.78 -14.99 21.78
N GLY A 223 6.55 -14.54 22.09
CA GLY A 223 5.75 -13.73 21.18
C GLY A 223 6.41 -12.38 20.85
N TYR A 224 6.93 -11.69 21.87
CA TYR A 224 7.65 -10.43 21.71
C TYR A 224 8.89 -10.59 20.83
N ILE A 225 9.77 -11.53 21.17
CA ILE A 225 11.05 -11.74 20.46
C ILE A 225 10.80 -12.24 19.04
N THR A 226 9.85 -13.16 18.84
CA THR A 226 9.52 -13.69 17.50
C THR A 226 9.05 -12.58 16.57
N ASN A 227 8.13 -11.72 17.03
CA ASN A 227 7.64 -10.63 16.19
C ASN A 227 8.72 -9.57 15.94
N TRP A 228 9.54 -9.26 16.95
CA TRP A 228 10.68 -8.35 16.80
C TRP A 228 11.71 -8.86 15.79
N VAL A 229 12.11 -10.14 15.87
CA VAL A 229 13.04 -10.75 14.92
C VAL A 229 12.44 -10.79 13.51
N ALA A 230 11.17 -11.18 13.39
CA ALA A 230 10.50 -11.30 12.09
C ALA A 230 10.44 -9.94 11.36
N ILE A 231 10.02 -8.88 12.05
CA ILE A 231 9.99 -7.52 11.49
C ILE A 231 11.40 -7.05 11.14
N LYS A 232 12.36 -7.25 12.05
CA LYS A 232 13.74 -6.82 11.81
C LYS A 232 14.35 -7.48 10.57
N LEU A 233 14.11 -8.77 10.35
CA LEU A 233 14.59 -9.48 9.15
C LEU A 233 13.94 -9.02 7.83
N ILE A 234 12.79 -8.36 7.90
CA ILE A 234 12.11 -7.85 6.70
C ILE A 234 12.80 -6.60 6.16
N PHE A 235 13.27 -5.71 7.03
CA PHE A 235 13.77 -4.38 6.64
C PHE A 235 15.27 -4.13 6.96
N ASP A 236 15.88 -4.86 7.90
CA ASP A 236 17.26 -4.65 8.35
C ASP A 236 18.14 -5.88 8.01
N PRO A 237 19.34 -5.70 7.41
CA PRO A 237 19.94 -4.41 7.02
C PRO A 237 19.46 -3.92 5.65
N VAL A 238 19.29 -2.60 5.54
CA VAL A 238 18.85 -1.90 4.33
C VAL A 238 19.77 -2.18 3.15
N GLU A 239 21.07 -1.98 3.39
CA GLU A 239 22.13 -2.22 2.43
C GLU A 239 22.68 -3.64 2.58
N PRO A 240 23.07 -4.31 1.48
CA PRO A 240 23.68 -5.63 1.52
C PRO A 240 24.94 -5.63 2.40
N THR A 241 24.81 -6.20 3.60
CA THR A 241 25.87 -6.15 4.62
C THR A 241 26.53 -7.53 4.73
N PRO A 242 27.84 -7.65 4.49
CA PRO A 242 28.55 -8.92 4.63
C PRO A 242 28.66 -9.30 6.11
N VAL A 243 28.16 -10.49 6.44
CA VAL A 243 28.28 -11.10 7.77
C VAL A 243 28.98 -12.44 7.61
N GLY A 244 30.30 -12.42 7.73
CA GLY A 244 31.15 -13.58 7.48
C GLY A 244 31.07 -14.03 6.01
N PRO A 245 30.76 -15.31 5.72
CA PRO A 245 30.65 -15.82 4.36
C PRO A 245 29.29 -15.53 3.69
N PHE A 246 28.34 -14.92 4.40
CA PHE A 246 27.00 -14.63 3.90
C PHE A 246 26.79 -13.12 3.76
N VAL A 247 25.96 -12.71 2.80
CA VAL A 247 25.51 -11.32 2.67
C VAL A 247 24.07 -11.25 3.18
N MET A 248 23.86 -10.49 4.24
CA MET A 248 22.53 -10.24 4.80
C MET A 248 21.96 -8.95 4.22
N GLN A 249 20.67 -8.97 3.93
CA GLN A 249 19.89 -7.81 3.52
C GLN A 249 18.44 -8.06 3.94
N GLY A 250 17.73 -7.01 4.33
CA GLY A 250 16.29 -7.06 4.55
C GLY A 250 15.59 -7.71 3.36
N LEU A 251 14.65 -8.61 3.67
CA LEU A 251 13.96 -9.39 2.64
C LEU A 251 13.18 -8.51 1.67
N PHE A 252 12.66 -7.38 2.17
CA PHE A 252 11.89 -6.43 1.38
C PHE A 252 12.77 -5.72 0.34
N GLU A 253 13.92 -5.20 0.77
CA GLU A 253 14.90 -4.51 -0.07
C GLU A 253 15.53 -5.49 -1.08
N LYS A 254 15.84 -6.70 -0.64
CA LYS A 254 16.33 -7.77 -1.52
C LYS A 254 15.36 -8.10 -2.65
N ARG A 255 14.05 -7.91 -2.44
CA ARG A 255 12.98 -8.13 -3.42
C ARG A 255 12.54 -6.87 -4.16
N GLN A 256 13.29 -5.77 -4.06
CA GLN A 256 12.99 -4.50 -4.72
C GLN A 256 12.54 -4.65 -6.18
N PRO A 257 13.16 -5.46 -7.06
CA PRO A 257 12.73 -5.57 -8.45
C PRO A 257 11.31 -6.10 -8.65
N GLU A 258 10.91 -7.05 -7.81
CA GLU A 258 9.61 -7.72 -7.84
C GLU A 258 8.54 -6.82 -7.20
N VAL A 259 8.88 -6.23 -6.06
CA VAL A 259 7.99 -5.30 -5.36
C VAL A 259 7.74 -4.04 -6.21
N SER A 260 8.75 -3.54 -6.92
CA SER A 260 8.62 -2.41 -7.84
C SER A 260 7.60 -2.68 -8.95
N GLU A 261 7.54 -3.91 -9.43
CA GLU A 261 6.59 -4.33 -10.48
C GLU A 261 5.17 -4.42 -9.92
N ASP A 262 4.97 -5.12 -8.80
CA ASP A 262 3.67 -5.23 -8.12
C ASP A 262 3.09 -3.85 -7.74
N PHE A 263 3.95 -2.96 -7.23
CA PHE A 263 3.60 -1.61 -6.82
C PHE A 263 3.22 -0.74 -8.03
N SER A 264 4.02 -0.76 -9.09
CA SER A 264 3.78 0.03 -10.31
C SER A 264 2.54 -0.42 -11.07
N GLU A 265 2.33 -1.73 -11.17
CA GLU A 265 1.13 -2.29 -11.79
C GLU A 265 -0.12 -1.84 -11.03
N PHE A 266 -0.09 -1.90 -9.69
CA PHE A 266 -1.22 -1.45 -8.87
C PHE A 266 -1.48 0.05 -9.03
N LEU A 267 -0.45 0.90 -8.91
CA LEU A 267 -0.62 2.34 -9.04
C LEU A 267 -1.13 2.73 -10.43
N ALA A 268 -0.56 2.18 -11.50
CA ALA A 268 -0.99 2.48 -12.86
C ALA A 268 -2.44 2.01 -13.12
N ALA A 269 -2.81 0.82 -12.65
CA ALA A 269 -4.12 0.24 -12.93
C ALA A 269 -5.25 0.75 -12.02
N ARG A 270 -4.95 1.25 -10.82
CA ARG A 270 -5.96 1.60 -9.80
C ARG A 270 -5.93 3.04 -9.32
N VAL A 271 -4.85 3.78 -9.57
CA VAL A 271 -4.66 5.13 -9.04
C VAL A 271 -4.47 6.15 -10.17
N LEU A 272 -3.58 5.86 -11.11
CA LEU A 272 -3.15 6.75 -12.18
C LEU A 272 -3.80 6.40 -13.53
N THR A 273 -5.10 6.09 -13.50
CA THR A 273 -5.85 5.69 -14.70
C THR A 273 -6.25 6.91 -15.53
N SER A 274 -6.39 6.73 -16.84
CA SER A 274 -6.80 7.80 -17.76
C SER A 274 -8.09 8.52 -17.35
N PRO A 275 -9.19 7.85 -16.93
CA PRO A 275 -10.39 8.54 -16.48
C PRO A 275 -10.13 9.49 -15.31
N ARG A 276 -9.32 9.07 -14.32
CA ARG A 276 -8.99 9.92 -13.16
C ARG A 276 -8.11 11.11 -13.52
N LEU A 277 -7.19 10.92 -14.46
CA LEU A 277 -6.37 12.03 -14.97
C LEU A 277 -7.25 13.07 -15.69
N ILE A 278 -8.21 12.62 -16.51
CA ILE A 278 -9.13 13.52 -17.20
C ILE A 278 -10.12 14.15 -16.22
N GLU A 279 -10.61 13.40 -15.23
CA GLU A 279 -11.47 13.90 -14.15
C GLU A 279 -10.80 15.06 -13.40
N GLU A 280 -9.51 14.93 -13.05
CA GLU A 280 -8.77 16.02 -12.40
C GLU A 280 -8.53 17.21 -13.33
N ILE A 281 -8.28 17.01 -14.62
CA ILE A 281 -8.12 18.11 -15.58
C ILE A 281 -9.41 18.93 -15.71
N VAL A 282 -10.56 18.27 -15.74
CA VAL A 282 -11.86 18.91 -16.03
C VAL A 282 -12.56 19.43 -14.75
N PHE A 283 -12.49 18.67 -13.65
CA PHE A 283 -13.22 18.97 -12.42
C PHE A 283 -12.33 19.36 -11.25
N GLY A 284 -11.01 19.22 -11.39
CA GLY A 284 -10.04 19.49 -10.33
C GLY A 284 -9.80 20.97 -10.05
N GLY A 285 -8.82 21.23 -9.18
CA GLY A 285 -8.52 22.59 -8.71
C GLY A 285 -7.98 23.53 -9.80
N LEU A 286 -7.49 22.96 -10.91
CA LEU A 286 -6.86 23.69 -12.03
C LEU A 286 -7.75 23.80 -13.27
N ARG A 287 -9.05 23.47 -13.16
CA ARG A 287 -9.99 23.49 -14.30
C ARG A 287 -10.02 24.81 -15.07
N ASP A 288 -9.86 25.94 -14.38
CA ASP A 288 -9.95 27.27 -15.00
C ASP A 288 -8.79 27.47 -16.01
N ASN A 289 -7.63 26.85 -15.74
CA ASN A 289 -6.50 26.85 -16.67
C ASN A 289 -6.80 26.01 -17.91
N PHE A 290 -7.39 24.82 -17.72
CA PHE A 290 -7.84 23.96 -18.82
C PHE A 290 -8.88 24.67 -19.70
N ASP A 291 -9.92 25.25 -19.11
CA ASP A 291 -10.92 26.05 -19.82
C ASP A 291 -10.28 27.19 -20.61
N SER A 292 -9.29 27.87 -20.02
CA SER A 292 -8.56 28.94 -20.69
C SER A 292 -7.78 28.45 -21.92
N ILE A 293 -7.22 27.24 -21.87
CA ILE A 293 -6.50 26.64 -23.00
C ILE A 293 -7.50 26.35 -24.13
N VAL A 294 -8.62 25.70 -23.82
CA VAL A 294 -9.64 25.37 -24.83
C VAL A 294 -10.17 26.65 -25.48
N ARG A 295 -10.54 27.66 -24.68
CA ARG A 295 -11.05 28.95 -25.18
C ARG A 295 -10.06 29.71 -26.06
N LYS A 296 -8.75 29.63 -25.79
CA LYS A 296 -7.70 30.31 -26.58
C LYS A 296 -7.49 29.68 -27.95
N GLU A 297 -7.67 28.36 -28.05
CA GLU A 297 -7.47 27.61 -29.31
C GLU A 297 -8.71 27.63 -30.22
N VAL A 298 -9.88 27.94 -29.66
CA VAL A 298 -11.12 28.08 -30.43
C VAL A 298 -11.19 29.49 -31.09
N PRO A 299 -11.56 29.59 -32.38
CA PRO A 299 -11.69 30.89 -33.05
C PRO A 299 -12.69 31.83 -32.37
N ALA A 300 -12.37 33.13 -32.29
CA ALA A 300 -13.15 34.13 -31.56
C ALA A 300 -14.61 34.33 -32.04
N PHE A 301 -14.97 33.85 -33.24
CA PHE A 301 -16.34 33.93 -33.76
C PHE A 301 -17.23 32.78 -33.26
N VAL A 302 -16.66 31.75 -32.64
CA VAL A 302 -17.40 30.59 -32.13
C VAL A 302 -18.07 30.98 -30.81
N ASP A 303 -19.34 30.60 -30.66
CA ASP A 303 -20.13 30.91 -29.47
C ASP A 303 -19.59 30.22 -28.21
N GLY A 304 -19.75 30.88 -27.06
CA GLY A 304 -19.31 30.34 -25.77
C GLY A 304 -19.92 28.99 -25.44
N SER A 305 -21.19 28.75 -25.83
CA SER A 305 -21.86 27.47 -25.57
C SER A 305 -21.24 26.29 -26.33
N VAL A 306 -20.59 26.53 -27.47
CA VAL A 306 -19.85 25.48 -28.20
C VAL A 306 -18.60 25.08 -27.43
N VAL A 307 -17.91 26.06 -26.83
CA VAL A 307 -16.73 25.79 -25.99
C VAL A 307 -17.14 25.05 -24.72
N ASP A 308 -18.23 25.50 -24.08
CA ASP A 308 -18.75 24.86 -22.87
C ASP A 308 -19.19 23.42 -23.14
N ALA A 309 -19.83 23.16 -24.30
CA ALA A 309 -20.17 21.82 -24.74
C ALA A 309 -18.92 20.96 -25.00
N ALA A 310 -17.88 21.52 -25.62
CA ALA A 310 -16.62 20.81 -25.85
C ALA A 310 -15.91 20.45 -24.54
N VAL A 311 -15.82 21.37 -23.57
CA VAL A 311 -15.30 21.10 -22.22
C VAL A 311 -16.15 20.04 -21.53
N GLY A 312 -17.47 20.13 -21.62
CA GLY A 312 -18.41 19.13 -21.11
C GLY A 312 -18.19 17.74 -21.69
N ALA A 313 -17.76 17.63 -22.94
CA ALA A 313 -17.41 16.35 -23.57
C ALA A 313 -16.23 15.66 -22.87
N PHE A 314 -15.19 16.40 -22.45
CA PHE A 314 -14.10 15.84 -21.65
C PHE A 314 -14.59 15.36 -20.28
N GLY A 315 -15.57 16.07 -19.69
CA GLY A 315 -16.21 15.65 -18.44
C GLY A 315 -17.03 14.35 -18.59
N LYS A 316 -17.75 14.20 -19.71
CA LYS A 316 -18.46 12.95 -20.05
C LYS A 316 -17.47 11.81 -20.28
N LEU A 317 -16.38 12.07 -21.01
CA LEU A 317 -15.27 11.13 -21.21
C LEU A 317 -14.68 10.63 -19.89
N ALA A 318 -14.51 11.50 -18.89
CA ALA A 318 -13.98 11.08 -17.59
C ALA A 318 -14.87 10.05 -16.86
N GLN A 319 -16.14 9.93 -17.24
CA GLN A 319 -17.10 8.97 -16.68
C GLN A 319 -17.28 7.71 -17.54
N GLU A 320 -16.67 7.67 -18.73
CA GLU A 320 -16.66 6.48 -19.57
C GLU A 320 -15.81 5.36 -18.95
N ASP A 321 -16.11 4.13 -19.35
CA ASP A 321 -15.40 2.95 -18.86
C ASP A 321 -13.93 2.93 -19.35
N ASP A 322 -13.02 2.35 -18.56
CA ASP A 322 -11.60 2.20 -18.91
C ASP A 322 -11.36 1.49 -20.26
N SER A 323 -12.34 0.70 -20.74
CA SER A 323 -12.31 0.03 -22.05
C SER A 323 -12.57 0.96 -23.24
N HIS A 324 -13.01 2.20 -23.01
CA HIS A 324 -13.22 3.18 -24.07
C HIS A 324 -11.91 3.42 -24.84
N ALA A 325 -11.99 3.52 -26.18
CA ALA A 325 -10.83 3.56 -27.06
C ALA A 325 -9.84 4.70 -26.72
N LEU A 326 -10.35 5.83 -26.20
CA LEU A 326 -9.53 6.93 -25.71
C LEU A 326 -8.70 6.51 -24.49
N HIS A 327 -9.32 5.91 -23.47
CA HIS A 327 -8.63 5.51 -22.24
C HIS A 327 -7.65 4.38 -22.48
N ALA A 328 -8.02 3.39 -23.31
CA ALA A 328 -7.11 2.33 -23.74
C ALA A 328 -5.84 2.91 -24.39
N TYR A 329 -6.01 3.85 -25.33
CA TYR A 329 -4.90 4.53 -26.00
C TYR A 329 -4.05 5.36 -25.03
N VAL A 330 -4.67 6.18 -24.17
CA VAL A 330 -3.95 7.02 -23.21
C VAL A 330 -3.16 6.17 -22.22
N ASN A 331 -3.79 5.15 -21.63
CA ASN A 331 -3.12 4.26 -20.67
C ASN A 331 -1.93 3.53 -21.30
N GLU A 332 -2.10 3.01 -22.52
CA GLU A 332 -1.01 2.35 -23.27
C GLU A 332 0.15 3.31 -23.53
N ARG A 333 -0.14 4.52 -24.04
CA ARG A 333 0.89 5.46 -24.49
C ARG A 333 1.60 6.19 -23.35
N LEU A 334 0.91 6.52 -22.27
CA LEU A 334 1.56 7.09 -21.09
C LEU A 334 2.59 6.11 -20.52
N GLY A 335 2.30 4.79 -20.58
CA GLY A 335 3.24 3.75 -20.15
C GLY A 335 3.68 3.93 -18.69
N LEU A 336 2.74 4.34 -17.82
CA LEU A 336 3.05 4.71 -16.43
C LEU A 336 3.61 3.53 -15.64
N GLN A 337 3.08 2.32 -15.82
CA GLN A 337 3.58 1.12 -15.14
C GLN A 337 5.06 0.87 -15.45
N ALA A 338 5.45 0.90 -16.73
CA ALA A 338 6.83 0.65 -17.15
C ALA A 338 7.77 1.73 -16.60
N THR A 339 7.35 3.00 -16.72
CA THR A 339 8.10 4.16 -16.21
C THR A 339 8.30 4.06 -14.69
N LEU A 340 7.23 3.79 -13.93
CA LEU A 340 7.29 3.62 -12.48
C LEU A 340 8.20 2.45 -12.09
N THR A 341 8.10 1.32 -12.79
CA THR A 341 8.89 0.12 -12.49
C THR A 341 10.37 0.39 -12.68
N GLU A 342 10.74 1.04 -13.77
CA GLU A 342 12.13 1.42 -14.06
C GLU A 342 12.67 2.37 -12.98
N ARG A 343 11.93 3.42 -12.64
CA ARG A 343 12.35 4.42 -11.66
C ARG A 343 12.45 3.85 -10.26
N LEU A 344 11.53 2.98 -9.84
CA LEU A 344 11.57 2.29 -8.54
C LEU A 344 12.74 1.32 -8.44
N ARG A 345 13.07 0.61 -9.51
CA ARG A 345 14.25 -0.28 -9.58
C ARG A 345 15.57 0.50 -9.54
N ALA A 346 15.56 1.74 -10.02
CA ALA A 346 16.73 2.61 -10.02
C ALA A 346 16.98 3.33 -8.69
N LEU A 347 16.03 3.29 -7.74
CA LEU A 347 16.23 3.84 -6.40
C LEU A 347 17.31 3.05 -5.65
N SER A 348 18.08 3.74 -4.81
CA SER A 348 18.94 3.08 -3.81
C SER A 348 18.10 2.29 -2.80
N SER A 349 18.69 1.30 -2.12
CA SER A 349 17.96 0.49 -1.13
C SER A 349 17.40 1.35 0.00
N ALA A 350 18.16 2.35 0.47
CA ALA A 350 17.67 3.32 1.44
C ALA A 350 16.50 4.18 0.93
N GLU A 351 16.51 4.62 -0.33
CA GLU A 351 15.37 5.37 -0.90
C GLU A 351 14.15 4.49 -1.08
N PHE A 352 14.34 3.23 -1.46
CA PHE A 352 13.29 2.25 -1.64
C PHE A 352 12.63 1.85 -0.31
N GLU A 353 13.43 1.60 0.73
CA GLU A 353 12.96 1.36 2.10
C GLU A 353 12.11 2.55 2.58
N ASN A 354 12.58 3.77 2.35
CA ASN A 354 11.87 5.00 2.72
C ASN A 354 10.48 5.16 2.08
N LEU A 355 10.15 4.39 1.04
CA LEU A 355 8.80 4.35 0.47
C LEU A 355 7.76 3.79 1.46
N LEU A 356 8.15 2.78 2.25
CA LEU A 356 7.22 1.93 2.98
C LEU A 356 7.60 1.70 4.45
N HIS A 357 8.89 1.57 4.78
CA HIS A 357 9.32 1.32 6.16
C HIS A 357 8.90 2.43 7.14
N PRO A 358 9.09 3.74 6.84
CA PRO A 358 8.75 4.81 7.79
C PRO A 358 7.27 4.87 8.18
N VAL A 359 6.44 4.13 7.46
CA VAL A 359 5.01 3.99 7.70
C VAL A 359 4.70 2.81 8.63
N PHE A 360 5.48 1.73 8.55
CA PHE A 360 5.38 0.59 9.46
C PHE A 360 6.10 0.85 10.77
N GLU A 361 7.27 1.50 10.73
CA GLU A 361 8.18 1.75 11.87
C GLU A 361 7.46 2.33 13.09
N GLU A 362 6.56 3.30 12.87
CA GLU A 362 5.82 3.96 13.96
C GLU A 362 4.91 3.00 14.75
N ASP A 363 4.48 1.90 14.14
CA ASP A 363 3.54 0.94 14.73
C ASP A 363 4.15 -0.45 14.96
N GLU A 364 5.43 -0.66 14.61
CA GLU A 364 6.17 -1.90 14.89
C GLU A 364 6.14 -2.25 16.37
N VAL A 365 6.35 -1.25 17.23
CA VAL A 365 6.33 -1.44 18.69
C VAL A 365 4.96 -1.94 19.16
N ILE A 366 3.87 -1.43 18.59
CA ILE A 366 2.51 -1.87 18.94
C ILE A 366 2.32 -3.34 18.52
N LEU A 367 2.78 -3.72 17.33
CA LEU A 367 2.72 -5.11 16.86
C LEU A 367 3.56 -6.05 17.73
N ILE A 368 4.77 -5.64 18.13
CA ILE A 368 5.65 -6.43 19.00
C ILE A 368 5.03 -6.60 20.39
N ILE A 369 4.46 -5.54 20.98
CA ILE A 369 3.77 -5.61 22.27
C ILE A 369 2.52 -6.50 22.16
N ALA A 370 1.73 -6.37 21.09
CA ALA A 370 0.56 -7.21 20.86
C ALA A 370 0.95 -8.68 20.76
N GLY A 371 2.05 -9.00 20.07
CA GLY A 371 2.63 -10.35 20.03
C GLY A 371 2.98 -10.87 21.42
N GLY A 372 3.59 -10.04 22.28
CA GLY A 372 3.88 -10.40 23.66
C GLY A 372 2.61 -10.62 24.51
N VAL A 373 1.58 -9.78 24.39
CA VAL A 373 0.31 -9.95 25.12
C VAL A 373 -0.41 -11.23 24.70
N LEU A 374 -0.47 -11.51 23.40
CA LEU A 374 -1.07 -12.74 22.88
C LEU A 374 -0.27 -13.97 23.28
N GLY A 375 1.06 -13.88 23.27
CA GLY A 375 1.94 -14.93 23.78
C GLY A 375 1.72 -15.20 25.28
N ALA A 376 1.53 -14.16 26.08
CA ALA A 376 1.20 -14.29 27.50
C ALA A 376 -0.15 -14.98 27.71
N ALA A 377 -1.15 -14.59 26.94
CA ALA A 377 -2.48 -15.20 26.99
C ALA A 377 -2.42 -16.67 26.58
N ALA A 378 -1.66 -17.01 25.54
CA ALA A 378 -1.44 -18.39 25.15
C ALA A 378 -0.71 -19.19 26.24
N GLY A 379 0.31 -18.61 26.88
CA GLY A 379 1.00 -19.23 28.01
C GLY A 379 0.11 -19.44 29.23
N ALA A 380 -0.84 -18.54 29.49
CA ALA A 380 -1.84 -18.70 30.54
C ALA A 380 -2.86 -19.80 30.21
N VAL A 381 -3.26 -19.93 28.94
CA VAL A 381 -4.08 -21.05 28.47
C VAL A 381 -3.31 -22.36 28.59
N GLN A 382 -2.02 -22.39 28.23
CA GLN A 382 -1.15 -23.54 28.45
C GLN A 382 -1.05 -23.91 29.92
N MET A 383 -0.89 -22.93 30.82
CA MET A 383 -0.92 -23.18 32.27
C MET A 383 -2.25 -23.78 32.74
N PHE A 384 -3.39 -23.31 32.20
CA PHE A 384 -4.72 -23.78 32.58
C PHE A 384 -5.05 -25.19 32.04
N PHE A 385 -4.62 -25.51 30.82
CA PHE A 385 -4.93 -26.78 30.14
C PHE A 385 -3.79 -27.82 30.17
N GLY A 386 -2.56 -27.40 30.49
CA GLY A 386 -1.34 -28.16 30.30
C GLY A 386 -0.47 -28.18 31.56
N TRP A 387 -0.66 -29.25 32.35
CA TRP A 387 0.24 -29.72 33.41
C TRP A 387 0.21 -29.01 34.76
N SER A 388 -0.98 -28.58 35.20
CA SER A 388 -1.26 -28.54 36.63
C SER A 388 -1.52 -29.96 37.15
N GLU A 389 -0.46 -30.74 37.39
CA GLU A 389 -0.43 -31.76 38.45
C GLU A 389 0.92 -31.73 39.17
#